data_AF-A0A7G9QHQ3-F1
#
_entry.id   AF-A0A7G9QHQ3-F1
#
_cell.length_a   1.000
_cell.length_b   1.000
_cell.length_c   1.000
_cell.angle_alpha   90.00
_cell.angle_beta   90.00
_cell.angle_gamma   90.00
#
_symmetry.space_group_name_H-M   'P 1'
#
loop_
_entity.id
_entity.type
_entity.pdbx_description
1 polymer ?
#
loop_
_entity_poly.entity_id
_entity_poly.type
_entity_poly.pdbx_seq_one_letter_code
_entity_poly.pdbx_strand_id
1 'polypeptide(L)'
;MSFLIRTFSKQLAQAKGNKITQVIVDQQGFHHVQNLKILKSITFDSLRLNLNKKYDVDLSDGDDVSIELLVYHQDDVANKIVCKAITFETPFSIKNGAELKRHFIKGIMVFRPDLRISPGVLDFFNVDVE
;
A
#
# COMPACT_ATOMS: atom_id res chain seq x y z
N MET A 1 0.25 17.38 16.84
CA MET A 1 -0.23 15.98 16.76
C MET A 1 0.97 15.10 16.48
N SER A 2 1.41 14.28 17.44
CA SER A 2 2.64 13.47 17.30
C SER A 2 2.26 12.04 16.91
N PHE A 3 2.52 11.64 15.67
CA PHE A 3 2.29 10.28 15.19
C PHE A 3 3.53 9.42 15.49
N LEU A 4 3.37 8.40 16.33
CA LEU A 4 4.42 7.43 16.66
C LEU A 4 4.71 6.53 15.45
N ILE A 5 5.90 6.66 14.88
CA ILE A 5 6.44 5.74 13.87
C ILE A 5 6.87 4.46 14.61
N ARG A 6 6.12 3.36 14.46
CA ARG A 6 6.52 2.04 14.97
C ARG A 6 7.35 1.31 13.92
N THR A 7 8.68 1.33 14.04
CA THR A 7 9.58 0.48 13.25
C THR A 7 9.90 -0.80 14.02
N PHE A 8 9.56 -1.96 13.47
CA PHE A 8 10.06 -3.25 13.96
C PHE A 8 11.01 -3.86 12.92
N SER A 9 12.31 -3.89 13.25
CA SER A 9 13.35 -4.49 12.41
C SER A 9 13.73 -5.87 12.96
N LYS A 10 13.32 -6.95 12.30
CA LYS A 10 13.98 -8.25 12.48
C LYS A 10 15.10 -8.36 11.45
N GLN A 11 16.34 -8.24 11.92
CA GLN A 11 17.53 -8.43 11.11
C GLN A 11 17.70 -9.94 10.85
N LEU A 12 17.17 -10.42 9.72
CA LEU A 12 17.46 -11.77 9.24
C LEU A 12 18.83 -11.76 8.54
N ALA A 13 19.70 -12.68 8.95
CA ALA A 13 21.05 -12.86 8.43
C ALA A 13 21.08 -12.82 6.89
N GLN A 14 22.12 -12.16 6.36
CA GLN A 14 22.38 -11.87 4.95
C GLN A 14 21.94 -13.00 4.00
N ALA A 15 20.72 -12.93 3.48
CA ALA A 15 20.36 -13.68 2.29
C ALA A 15 20.90 -12.90 1.09
N LYS A 16 21.94 -13.44 0.42
CA LYS A 16 22.41 -13.00 -0.91
C LYS A 16 21.21 -12.89 -1.86
N GLY A 17 20.78 -11.67 -2.16
CA GLY A 17 19.72 -11.37 -3.13
C GLY A 17 19.01 -10.06 -2.81
N ASN A 18 18.47 -9.39 -3.84
CA ASN A 18 17.62 -8.19 -3.76
C ASN A 18 16.25 -8.46 -3.09
N LYS A 19 16.22 -9.22 -2.00
CA LYS A 19 15.00 -9.63 -1.32
C LYS A 19 14.60 -8.53 -0.36
N ILE A 20 13.32 -8.16 -0.39
CA ILE A 20 12.73 -7.17 0.50
C ILE A 20 12.81 -7.71 1.94
N THR A 21 13.36 -6.90 2.86
CA THR A 21 13.56 -7.27 4.26
C THR A 21 12.52 -6.64 5.18
N GLN A 22 11.89 -5.55 4.78
CA GLN A 22 10.80 -4.91 5.51
C GLN A 22 9.87 -4.13 4.59
N VAL A 23 8.69 -3.81 5.12
CA VAL A 23 7.74 -2.89 4.51
C VAL A 23 7.46 -1.77 5.49
N ILE A 24 7.48 -0.53 5.01
CA ILE A 24 7.20 0.67 5.78
C ILE A 24 6.02 1.40 5.16
N VAL A 25 5.12 1.90 6.00
CA VAL A 25 4.09 2.87 5.61
C VAL A 25 4.33 4.14 6.39
N ASP A 26 4.54 5.26 5.70
CA ASP A 26 4.79 6.56 6.29
C ASP A 26 3.98 7.66 5.59
N GLN A 27 4.38 8.93 5.75
CA GLN A 27 3.68 10.09 5.16
C GLN A 27 3.90 10.22 3.65
N GLN A 28 4.89 9.53 3.07
CA GLN A 28 5.17 9.55 1.64
C GLN A 28 4.45 8.41 0.94
N GLY A 29 4.28 7.26 1.60
CA GLY A 29 3.45 6.18 1.10
C GLY A 29 3.85 4.81 1.62
N PHE A 30 3.81 3.82 0.74
CA PHE A 30 4.08 2.42 1.00
C PHE A 30 5.41 2.01 0.37
N HIS A 31 6.34 1.49 1.17
CA HIS A 31 7.73 1.29 0.78
C HIS A 31 8.19 -0.14 1.04
N HIS A 32 8.76 -0.78 0.02
CA HIS A 32 9.51 -2.01 0.15
C HIS A 32 10.98 -1.68 0.34
N VAL A 33 11.56 -2.15 1.43
CA VAL A 33 12.92 -1.78 1.85
C VAL A 33 13.79 -3.02 2.02
N GLN A 34 15.03 -2.91 1.57
CA GLN A 34 16.08 -3.90 1.76
C GLN A 34 17.25 -3.24 2.50
N ASN A 35 17.63 -3.77 3.67
CA ASN A 35 18.79 -3.28 4.43
C ASN A 35 18.83 -1.74 4.56
N LEU A 36 17.69 -1.13 4.91
CA LEU A 36 17.48 0.33 5.03
C LEU A 36 17.44 1.12 3.71
N LYS A 37 17.62 0.47 2.55
CA LYS A 37 17.45 1.08 1.23
C LYS A 37 16.06 0.81 0.67
N ILE A 38 15.33 1.86 0.30
CA ILE A 38 14.06 1.74 -0.41
C ILE A 38 14.32 1.16 -1.81
N LEU A 39 13.69 0.03 -2.13
CA LEU A 39 13.76 -0.59 -3.44
C LEU A 39 12.58 -0.20 -4.33
N LYS A 40 11.40 -0.08 -3.73
CA LYS A 40 10.15 0.18 -4.42
C LYS A 40 9.23 0.98 -3.52
N SER A 41 8.49 1.90 -4.13
CA SER A 41 7.54 2.76 -3.42
C SER A 41 6.26 2.91 -4.23
N ILE A 42 5.14 2.96 -3.53
CA ILE A 42 3.88 3.50 -4.02
C ILE A 42 3.62 4.73 -3.15
N THR A 43 3.93 5.91 -3.70
CA THR A 43 3.76 7.18 -2.98
C THR A 43 2.34 7.69 -3.14
N PHE A 44 1.86 8.48 -2.18
CA PHE A 44 0.53 9.10 -2.30
C PHE A 44 0.45 10.05 -3.49
N ASP A 45 1.56 10.73 -3.82
CA ASP A 45 1.65 11.63 -4.98
C ASP A 45 1.61 10.90 -6.32
N SER A 46 1.96 9.62 -6.38
CA SER A 46 1.90 8.85 -7.62
C SER A 46 0.51 8.26 -7.90
N LEU A 47 -0.37 8.24 -6.89
CA LEU A 47 -1.74 7.77 -7.05
C LEU A 47 -2.52 8.65 -8.02
N ARG A 48 -3.44 8.08 -8.79
CA ARG A 48 -4.22 8.80 -9.80
C ARG A 48 -5.69 8.45 -9.69
N LEU A 49 -6.52 9.42 -10.05
CA LEU A 49 -7.95 9.22 -10.24
C LEU A 49 -8.17 8.27 -11.42
N ASN A 50 -9.16 7.40 -11.31
CA ASN A 50 -9.68 6.65 -12.44
C ASN A 50 -11.04 7.23 -12.85
N LEU A 51 -11.03 8.02 -13.92
CA LEU A 51 -12.23 8.68 -14.45
C LEU A 51 -13.27 7.68 -14.97
N ASN A 52 -12.88 6.44 -15.25
CA ASN A 52 -13.78 5.40 -15.80
C ASN A 52 -14.39 4.51 -14.71
N LYS A 53 -14.04 4.71 -13.43
CA LYS A 53 -14.54 3.90 -12.31
C LYS A 53 -15.22 4.77 -11.27
N LYS A 54 -16.13 4.15 -10.52
CA LYS A 54 -16.83 4.79 -9.40
C LYS A 54 -15.89 5.12 -8.25
N TYR A 55 -14.94 4.22 -7.98
CA TYR A 55 -13.94 4.34 -6.93
C TYR A 55 -12.53 4.28 -7.51
N ASP A 56 -11.63 5.04 -6.90
CA ASP A 56 -10.21 5.13 -7.23
C ASP A 56 -9.38 4.20 -6.35
N VAL A 57 -9.94 3.77 -5.22
CA VAL A 57 -9.39 2.73 -4.34
C VAL A 57 -10.48 1.70 -4.09
N ASP A 58 -10.20 0.44 -4.42
CA ASP A 58 -11.18 -0.63 -4.35
C ASP A 58 -10.55 -1.96 -3.91
N LEU A 59 -11.36 -2.99 -3.73
CA LEU A 59 -10.89 -4.35 -3.51
C LEU A 59 -10.81 -5.11 -4.84
N SER A 60 -9.94 -6.12 -4.91
CA SER A 60 -9.93 -7.04 -6.05
C SER A 60 -11.15 -7.95 -6.04
N ASP A 61 -11.81 -8.10 -7.18
CA ASP A 61 -12.87 -9.11 -7.37
C ASP A 61 -12.21 -10.49 -7.57
N GLY A 62 -12.60 -11.49 -6.77
CA GLY A 62 -12.12 -12.86 -6.97
C GLY A 62 -12.71 -13.87 -5.99
N ASP A 63 -13.41 -14.87 -6.54
CA ASP A 63 -14.02 -15.99 -5.79
C ASP A 63 -12.99 -17.03 -5.26
N ASP A 64 -11.72 -16.91 -5.63
CA ASP A 64 -10.67 -17.91 -5.30
C ASP A 64 -9.27 -17.30 -5.06
N VAL A 65 -9.18 -15.97 -4.92
CA VAL A 65 -7.91 -15.25 -4.70
C VAL A 65 -8.02 -14.43 -3.42
N SER A 66 -6.91 -14.30 -2.68
CA SER A 66 -6.86 -13.42 -1.52
C SER A 66 -7.25 -12.00 -1.90
N ILE A 67 -8.27 -11.42 -1.24
CA ILE A 67 -8.73 -10.06 -1.49
C ILE A 67 -7.58 -9.07 -1.29
N GLU A 68 -7.27 -8.30 -2.33
CA GLU A 68 -6.21 -7.29 -2.35
C GLU A 68 -6.76 -5.87 -2.45
N LEU A 69 -6.00 -4.91 -1.91
CA LEU A 69 -6.31 -3.48 -2.05
C LEU A 69 -5.78 -2.99 -3.39
N LEU A 70 -6.66 -2.48 -4.24
CA LEU A 70 -6.35 -1.96 -5.57
C LEU A 70 -6.25 -0.44 -5.55
N VAL A 71 -5.21 0.08 -6.18
CA VAL A 71 -5.00 1.50 -6.41
C VAL A 71 -4.57 1.77 -7.84
N TYR A 72 -4.83 2.97 -8.33
CA TYR A 72 -4.36 3.42 -9.64
C TYR A 72 -3.17 4.37 -9.49
N HIS A 73 -2.15 4.22 -10.34
CA HIS A 73 -0.99 5.11 -10.38
C HIS A 73 -0.55 5.34 -11.83
N GLN A 74 0.19 6.44 -12.05
CA GLN A 74 0.82 6.69 -13.34
C GLN A 74 1.99 5.72 -13.52
N ASP A 75 1.97 4.96 -14.60
CA ASP A 75 3.14 4.24 -15.10
C ASP A 75 3.88 5.17 -16.08
N ASP A 76 5.02 5.71 -15.66
CA ASP A 76 5.83 6.64 -16.45
C ASP A 76 6.42 5.98 -17.71
N VAL A 77 6.63 4.66 -17.70
CA VAL A 77 7.19 3.93 -18.85
C VAL A 77 6.11 3.74 -19.92
N ALA A 78 4.91 3.36 -19.50
CA ALA A 78 3.79 3.11 -20.41
C ALA A 78 2.95 4.36 -20.69
N ASN A 79 3.26 5.49 -20.05
CA ASN A 79 2.51 6.75 -20.08
C ASN A 79 1.00 6.56 -19.91
N LYS A 80 0.61 5.67 -18.98
CA LYS A 80 -0.80 5.32 -18.74
C LYS A 80 -1.07 5.11 -17.27
N ILE A 81 -2.32 5.30 -16.87
CA ILE A 81 -2.78 4.95 -15.54
C ILE A 81 -2.97 3.43 -15.47
N VAL A 82 -2.30 2.78 -14.53
CA VAL A 82 -2.38 1.33 -14.32
C VAL A 82 -2.95 1.01 -12.95
N CYS A 83 -3.78 -0.03 -12.90
CA CYS A 83 -4.28 -0.61 -11.65
C CYS A 83 -3.20 -1.51 -11.05
N LYS A 84 -2.98 -1.41 -9.74
CA LYS A 84 -2.00 -2.22 -9.03
C LYS A 84 -2.52 -2.61 -7.66
N ALA A 85 -2.32 -3.87 -7.33
CA ALA A 85 -2.57 -4.37 -5.99
C ALA A 85 -1.45 -3.98 -5.02
N ILE A 86 -1.82 -3.59 -3.81
CA ILE A 86 -0.90 -3.35 -2.70
C ILE A 86 -0.53 -4.70 -2.08
N THR A 87 0.64 -5.19 -2.46
CA THR A 87 1.20 -6.46 -2.00
C THR A 87 2.55 -6.25 -1.31
N PHE A 88 2.90 -7.14 -0.38
CA PHE A 88 4.13 -7.00 0.40
C PHE A 88 5.38 -7.43 -0.37
N GLU A 89 5.26 -8.13 -1.50
CA GLU A 89 6.40 -8.61 -2.33
C GLU A 89 7.56 -9.24 -1.52
N THR A 90 7.25 -9.78 -0.33
CA THR A 90 8.23 -10.35 0.60
C THR A 90 8.28 -11.87 0.47
N PRO A 91 9.46 -12.50 0.64
CA PRO A 91 9.58 -13.96 0.68
C PRO A 91 9.04 -14.59 1.99
N PHE A 92 8.45 -13.79 2.87
CA PHE A 92 7.91 -14.20 4.17
C PHE A 92 6.57 -13.51 4.42
N SER A 93 5.77 -14.07 5.32
CA SER A 93 4.51 -13.47 5.76
C SER A 93 4.75 -12.33 6.76
N ILE A 94 4.06 -11.21 6.57
CA ILE A 94 4.10 -10.05 7.47
C ILE A 94 2.93 -10.16 8.44
N LYS A 95 3.24 -10.45 9.72
CA LYS A 95 2.22 -10.68 10.77
C LYS A 95 1.27 -9.49 10.94
N ASN A 96 1.77 -8.26 10.82
CA ASN A 96 1.00 -7.02 10.93
C ASN A 96 0.58 -6.46 9.55
N GLY A 97 0.47 -7.30 8.52
CA GLY A 97 0.15 -6.85 7.17
C GLY A 97 -1.20 -6.11 7.08
N ALA A 98 -2.23 -6.58 7.78
CA ALA A 98 -3.52 -5.88 7.82
C ALA A 98 -3.41 -4.47 8.44
N GLU A 99 -2.57 -4.31 9.47
CA GLU A 99 -2.30 -3.01 10.09
C GLU A 99 -1.56 -2.06 9.14
N LEU A 100 -0.57 -2.55 8.40
CA LEU A 100 0.12 -1.75 7.37
C LEU A 100 -0.85 -1.27 6.28
N LYS A 101 -1.73 -2.15 5.79
CA LYS A 101 -2.75 -1.76 4.80
C LYS A 101 -3.73 -0.73 5.37
N ARG A 102 -4.18 -0.88 6.62
CA ARG A 102 -5.00 0.14 7.32
C ARG A 102 -4.30 1.49 7.39
N HIS A 103 -3.03 1.51 7.79
CA HIS A 103 -2.25 2.75 7.84
C HIS A 103 -2.12 3.40 6.47
N PHE A 104 -1.94 2.59 5.42
CA PHE A 104 -1.87 3.11 4.07
C PHE A 104 -3.21 3.71 3.62
N ILE A 105 -4.34 3.04 3.90
CA ILE A 105 -5.69 3.56 3.61
C ILE A 105 -5.94 4.88 4.34
N LYS A 106 -5.61 4.96 5.64
CA LYS A 106 -5.69 6.22 6.40
C LYS A 106 -4.79 7.30 5.81
N GLY A 107 -3.60 6.93 5.35
CA GLY A 107 -2.72 7.84 4.62
C GLY A 107 -3.36 8.37 3.33
N ILE A 108 -4.05 7.53 2.55
CA ILE A 108 -4.79 7.97 1.36
C ILE A 108 -5.87 8.99 1.76
N MET A 109 -6.65 8.71 2.80
CA MET A 109 -7.71 9.62 3.27
C MET A 109 -7.16 11.00 3.65
N VAL A 110 -5.98 11.05 4.26
CA VAL A 110 -5.35 12.29 4.74
C VAL A 110 -4.63 13.04 3.62
N PHE A 111 -3.80 12.36 2.85
CA PHE A 111 -2.90 12.99 1.87
C PHE A 111 -3.51 13.10 0.47
N ARG A 112 -4.55 12.32 0.18
CA ARG A 112 -5.25 12.27 -1.12
C ARG A 112 -6.78 12.23 -0.95
N PRO A 113 -7.38 13.24 -0.29
CA PRO A 113 -8.83 13.30 -0.07
C PRO A 113 -9.63 13.45 -1.38
N ASP A 114 -8.96 13.75 -2.50
CA ASP A 114 -9.54 13.75 -3.83
C ASP A 114 -9.88 12.33 -4.34
N LEU A 115 -9.24 11.28 -3.81
CA LEU A 115 -9.49 9.90 -4.23
C LEU A 115 -10.72 9.31 -3.55
N ARG A 116 -11.62 8.73 -4.35
CA ARG A 116 -12.84 8.08 -3.86
C ARG A 116 -12.51 6.65 -3.43
N ILE A 117 -12.59 6.39 -2.13
CA ILE A 117 -12.39 5.06 -1.57
C ILE A 117 -13.73 4.31 -1.54
N SER A 118 -13.74 3.08 -2.05
CA SER A 118 -14.89 2.18 -1.98
C SER A 118 -15.25 1.88 -0.53
N PRO A 119 -16.53 1.98 -0.10
CA PRO A 119 -16.94 1.64 1.26
C PRO A 119 -16.53 0.23 1.67
N GLY A 120 -16.55 -0.73 0.73
CA GLY A 120 -16.11 -2.10 0.99
C GLY A 120 -14.65 -2.22 1.42
N VAL A 121 -13.77 -1.30 1.00
CA VAL A 121 -12.38 -1.23 1.47
C VAL A 121 -12.33 -0.88 2.97
N LEU A 122 -13.16 0.08 3.39
CA LEU A 122 -13.21 0.53 4.78
C LEU A 122 -13.74 -0.58 5.68
N ASP A 123 -14.80 -1.25 5.24
CA ASP A 123 -15.41 -2.38 5.95
C ASP A 123 -14.43 -3.56 6.05
N PHE A 124 -13.81 -3.95 4.94
CA PHE A 124 -12.91 -5.12 4.91
C PHE A 124 -11.67 -4.94 5.78
N PHE A 125 -11.09 -3.72 5.79
CA PHE A 125 -9.92 -3.43 6.60
C PHE A 125 -10.27 -2.89 7.99
N ASN A 126 -11.54 -2.70 8.34
CA ASN A 126 -11.99 -2.09 9.58
C ASN A 126 -11.29 -0.75 9.86
N VAL A 127 -11.42 0.17 8.89
CA VAL A 127 -10.87 1.53 8.95
C VAL A 127 -11.98 2.49 9.35
N ASP A 128 -11.84 3.11 10.53
CA ASP A 128 -12.78 4.14 10.98
C ASP A 128 -12.61 5.43 10.18
N VAL A 129 -13.74 6.01 9.78
CA VAL A 129 -13.83 7.36 9.21
C VAL A 129 -14.12 8.30 10.40
N GLU A 130 -13.07 8.84 10.99
CA GLU A 130 -13.19 9.87 12.04
C GLU A 130 -13.56 11.24 11.46
#